data_AF-A0A4V1ZM24-F1
#
_entry.id   AF-A0A4V1ZM24-F1
#
_cell.length_a   1.000
_cell.length_b   1.000
_cell.length_c   1.000
_cell.angle_alpha   90.00
_cell.angle_beta   90.00
_cell.angle_gamma   90.00
#
_symmetry.space_group_name_H-M   'P 1'
#
loop_
_entity.id
_entity.type
_entity.pdbx_description
1 polymer ?
#
loop_
_entity_poly.entity_id
_entity_poly.type
_entity_poly.pdbx_seq_one_letter_code
_entity_poly.pdbx_strand_id
1 'polypeptide(L)'
;EAATLRFNAQGTVSANTTWNADSSKSTLGSVTLDLPNGGSVDLTAAGAIKSGTIAAYTELRDKTLVEAQNQLDQFAASISSALSDTTQAGKVFPVPTTPPTTPAPGTPTGFTLDLTDMKPGNVIHLTYTDTATNTQHQISLMNVNDPSVLPLSNAATADPNDKVIGIDFSQGMAGILSQLNGAFAGEVNFSGTMGALKVVNNPNYANINAASVTITQSPNTLSNGAKELSLFTDNGAAYSGAISASGSQITGLAGRLSVNTGLINDPTKLVVYDTNTLAGDTTRSSFMLNQLTNASFTYGAQAGVGSASSPFKGNLLSFMRQFVSQQGAAAESAKQLADGQNVVLNTLDKKMADTSGVNMDDEMAHLLALQNAYSANARVMSTVNDLYKSLMQAF
;
A
#
# COMPACT_ATOMS: atom_id res chain seq x y z
N GLU A 1 -42.37 -10.37 1.59
CA GLU A 1 -41.25 -10.58 2.54
C GLU A 1 -40.67 -9.24 2.96
N ALA A 2 -39.94 -9.21 4.07
CA ALA A 2 -39.13 -8.05 4.47
C ALA A 2 -37.77 -8.11 3.77
N ALA A 3 -37.14 -6.95 3.53
CA ALA A 3 -35.76 -6.92 3.06
C ALA A 3 -34.83 -7.48 4.16
N THR A 4 -33.80 -8.22 3.77
CA THR A 4 -32.86 -8.87 4.70
C THR A 4 -31.45 -8.33 4.53
N LEU A 5 -30.75 -8.12 5.64
CA LEU A 5 -29.34 -7.79 5.63
C LEU A 5 -28.50 -9.06 5.66
N ARG A 6 -27.52 -9.15 4.78
CA ARG A 6 -26.58 -10.28 4.72
C ARG A 6 -25.15 -9.75 4.65
N PHE A 7 -24.27 -10.33 5.46
CA PHE A 7 -22.84 -10.09 5.39
C PHE A 7 -22.16 -11.25 4.68
N ASN A 8 -21.40 -10.95 3.64
CA ASN A 8 -20.60 -11.95 2.93
C ASN A 8 -19.26 -12.13 3.65
N ALA A 9 -19.25 -12.97 4.69
CA ALA A 9 -18.03 -13.25 5.43
C ALA A 9 -16.98 -13.91 4.53
N GLN A 10 -15.79 -13.32 4.48
CA GLN A 10 -14.63 -13.88 3.80
C GLN A 10 -13.76 -14.68 4.78
N GLY A 11 -12.82 -15.46 4.24
CA GLY A 11 -11.89 -16.27 5.02
C GLY A 11 -10.89 -15.44 5.84
N THR A 12 -9.75 -16.04 6.17
CA THR A 12 -8.73 -15.38 6.98
C THR A 12 -8.25 -14.08 6.33
N VAL A 13 -8.40 -12.98 7.06
CA VAL A 13 -7.87 -11.65 6.69
C VAL A 13 -6.36 -11.65 6.84
N SER A 14 -5.64 -11.18 5.82
CA SER A 14 -4.18 -11.05 5.82
C SER A 14 -3.77 -9.69 5.27
N ALA A 15 -2.48 -9.38 5.26
CA ALA A 15 -1.99 -8.13 4.68
C ALA A 15 -2.33 -7.97 3.18
N ASN A 16 -2.63 -9.05 2.47
CA ASN A 16 -3.00 -9.03 1.05
C ASN A 16 -4.52 -8.95 0.82
N THR A 17 -5.35 -9.06 1.87
CA THR A 17 -6.80 -8.99 1.70
C THR A 17 -7.26 -7.55 1.66
N THR A 18 -7.89 -7.15 0.56
CA THR A 18 -8.38 -5.80 0.32
C THR A 18 -9.84 -5.81 -0.12
N TRP A 19 -10.55 -4.76 0.26
CA TRP A 19 -11.92 -4.54 -0.20
C TRP A 19 -11.90 -3.87 -1.57
N ASN A 20 -12.86 -4.23 -2.42
CA ASN A 20 -13.04 -3.63 -3.74
C ASN A 20 -14.54 -3.50 -4.03
N ALA A 21 -14.94 -2.41 -4.69
CA ALA A 21 -16.33 -2.23 -5.10
C ALA A 21 -16.79 -3.27 -6.13
N ASP A 22 -15.85 -3.83 -6.90
CA ASP A 22 -16.07 -5.01 -7.73
C ASP A 22 -15.93 -6.27 -6.89
N SER A 23 -17.05 -6.96 -6.66
CA SER A 23 -17.12 -8.17 -5.82
C SER A 23 -16.27 -9.32 -6.34
N SER A 24 -15.91 -9.34 -7.63
CA SER A 24 -15.01 -10.35 -8.20
C SER A 24 -13.54 -10.13 -7.83
N LYS A 25 -13.20 -8.90 -7.42
CA LYS A 25 -11.84 -8.50 -7.01
C LYS A 25 -11.71 -8.33 -5.49
N SER A 26 -12.83 -8.25 -4.78
CA SER A 26 -12.82 -8.07 -3.34
C SER A 26 -12.51 -9.38 -2.62
N THR A 27 -11.58 -9.32 -1.68
CA THR A 27 -11.23 -10.43 -0.78
C THR A 27 -11.67 -10.17 0.65
N LEU A 28 -12.42 -9.08 0.87
CA LEU A 28 -13.05 -8.71 2.13
C LEU A 28 -14.58 -8.72 1.99
N GLY A 29 -15.28 -8.89 3.11
CA GLY A 29 -16.73 -8.99 3.09
C GLY A 29 -17.44 -7.66 2.91
N SER A 30 -18.56 -7.67 2.20
CA SER A 30 -19.51 -6.55 2.09
C SER A 30 -20.81 -6.84 2.85
N VAL A 31 -21.48 -5.78 3.28
CA VAL A 31 -22.86 -5.83 3.77
C VAL A 31 -23.81 -5.59 2.59
N THR A 32 -24.72 -6.52 2.36
CA THR A 32 -25.69 -6.51 1.26
C THR A 32 -27.12 -6.47 1.80
N LEU A 33 -28.00 -5.77 1.10
CA LEU A 33 -29.44 -5.74 1.34
C LEU A 33 -30.13 -6.54 0.24
N ASP A 34 -30.72 -7.67 0.60
CA ASP A 34 -31.51 -8.50 -0.29
C ASP A 34 -32.98 -8.07 -0.22
N LEU A 35 -33.54 -7.68 -1.36
CA LEU A 35 -34.90 -7.15 -1.49
C LEU A 35 -35.90 -8.29 -1.79
N PRO A 36 -37.16 -8.18 -1.34
CA PRO A 36 -38.21 -9.19 -1.58
C PRO A 36 -38.52 -9.46 -3.05
N ASN A 37 -38.15 -8.55 -3.95
CA ASN A 37 -38.34 -8.66 -5.39
C ASN A 37 -37.19 -9.41 -6.10
N GLY A 38 -36.25 -9.98 -5.34
CA GLY A 38 -35.06 -10.66 -5.86
C GLY A 38 -33.90 -9.72 -6.22
N GLY A 39 -34.02 -8.41 -6.01
CA GLY A 39 -32.91 -7.47 -6.13
C GLY A 39 -31.95 -7.54 -4.95
N SER A 40 -30.69 -7.16 -5.14
CA SER A 40 -29.71 -7.02 -4.06
C SER A 40 -28.91 -5.73 -4.23
N VAL A 41 -28.57 -5.07 -3.13
CA VAL A 41 -27.76 -3.84 -3.11
C VAL A 41 -26.60 -4.02 -2.14
N ASP A 42 -25.36 -3.83 -2.61
CA ASP A 42 -24.19 -3.76 -1.74
C ASP A 42 -24.16 -2.40 -1.02
N LEU A 43 -24.47 -2.41 0.27
CA LEU A 43 -24.52 -1.23 1.12
C LEU A 43 -23.11 -0.69 1.46
N THR A 44 -22.11 -1.56 1.46
CA THR A 44 -20.70 -1.19 1.63
C THR A 44 -20.22 -0.43 0.38
N ALA A 45 -20.44 -1.00 -0.80
CA ALA A 45 -20.04 -0.38 -2.07
C ALA A 45 -20.82 0.91 -2.35
N ALA A 46 -22.11 0.97 -2.00
CA ALA A 46 -22.94 2.16 -2.16
C ALA A 46 -22.61 3.28 -1.15
N GLY A 47 -21.74 3.05 -0.17
CA GLY A 47 -21.48 4.02 0.91
C GLY A 47 -22.73 4.35 1.73
N ALA A 48 -23.67 3.40 1.83
CA ALA A 48 -24.94 3.59 2.53
C ALA A 48 -24.76 3.58 4.06
N ILE A 49 -23.72 2.91 4.56
CA ILE A 49 -23.40 2.82 5.98
C ILE A 49 -22.48 3.99 6.36
N LYS A 50 -23.07 5.09 6.83
CA LYS A 50 -22.35 6.36 7.06
C LYS A 50 -21.93 6.63 8.51
N SER A 51 -22.51 5.93 9.48
CA SER A 51 -22.25 6.15 10.91
C SER A 51 -22.42 4.88 11.74
N GLY A 52 -22.09 4.98 13.03
CA GLY A 52 -22.14 3.86 13.96
C GLY A 52 -20.93 2.92 13.85
N THR A 53 -20.97 1.84 14.60
CA THR A 53 -19.85 0.89 14.74
C THR A 53 -19.53 0.17 13.43
N ILE A 54 -20.53 -0.15 12.61
CA ILE A 54 -20.32 -0.83 11.31
C ILE A 54 -19.58 0.09 10.33
N ALA A 55 -19.97 1.37 10.25
CA ALA A 55 -19.25 2.35 9.43
C ALA A 55 -17.80 2.50 9.91
N ALA A 56 -17.61 2.61 11.23
CA ALA A 56 -16.28 2.75 11.82
C ALA A 56 -15.38 1.53 11.53
N TYR A 57 -15.90 0.31 11.69
CA TYR A 57 -15.13 -0.90 11.36
C TYR A 57 -14.83 -1.03 9.87
N THR A 58 -15.77 -0.63 9.01
CA THR A 58 -15.55 -0.62 7.55
C THR A 58 -14.45 0.37 7.19
N GLU A 59 -14.48 1.59 7.74
CA GLU A 59 -13.45 2.60 7.52
C GLU A 59 -12.07 2.15 8.04
N LEU A 60 -12.02 1.60 9.26
CA LEU A 60 -10.78 1.07 9.84
C LEU A 60 -10.20 -0.03 8.97
N ARG A 61 -11.03 -1.01 8.57
CA ARG A 61 -10.61 -2.17 7.79
C ARG A 61 -10.17 -1.80 6.38
N ASP A 62 -10.91 -0.94 5.70
CA ASP A 62 -10.74 -0.71 4.26
C ASP A 62 -9.83 0.48 3.95
N LYS A 63 -9.63 1.39 4.90
CA LYS A 63 -8.79 2.58 4.73
C LYS A 63 -7.72 2.74 5.79
N THR A 64 -8.09 2.96 7.05
CA THR A 64 -7.12 3.39 8.08
C THR A 64 -6.03 2.35 8.32
N LEU A 65 -6.39 1.07 8.47
CA LEU A 65 -5.42 0.00 8.69
C LEU A 65 -4.64 -0.33 7.42
N VAL A 66 -5.24 -0.18 6.23
CA VAL A 66 -4.55 -0.38 4.96
C VAL A 66 -3.48 0.70 4.76
N GLU A 67 -3.79 1.96 5.06
CA GLU A 67 -2.84 3.06 5.00
C GLU A 67 -1.70 2.89 6.02
N ALA A 68 -2.04 2.54 7.26
CA ALA A 68 -1.03 2.26 8.29
C ALA A 68 -0.14 1.06 7.91
N GLN A 69 -0.72 0.00 7.35
CA GLN A 69 0.03 -1.13 6.83
C GLN A 69 0.99 -0.69 5.72
N ASN A 70 0.50 0.07 4.73
CA ASN A 70 1.34 0.58 3.65
C ASN A 70 2.49 1.43 4.19
N GLN A 71 2.25 2.27 5.19
CA GLN A 71 3.28 3.11 5.82
C GLN A 71 4.37 2.27 6.52
N LEU A 72 3.97 1.24 7.28
CA LEU A 72 4.90 0.32 7.94
C LEU A 72 5.69 -0.52 6.93
N ASP A 73 5.02 -1.02 5.89
CA ASP A 73 5.63 -1.78 4.81
C ASP A 73 6.66 -0.94 4.03
N GLN A 74 6.37 0.34 3.80
CA GLN A 74 7.29 1.28 3.15
C GLN A 74 8.52 1.58 4.00
N PHE A 75 8.36 1.69 5.31
CA PHE A 75 9.50 1.77 6.22
C PHE A 75 10.35 0.49 6.18
N ALA A 76 9.70 -0.69 6.24
CA ALA A 76 10.36 -1.99 6.18
C ALA A 76 11.11 -2.20 4.85
N ALA A 77 10.53 -1.75 3.74
CA ALA A 77 11.16 -1.77 2.42
C ALA A 77 12.38 -0.86 2.39
N SER A 78 12.21 0.39 2.85
CA SER A 78 13.26 1.40 2.81
C SER A 78 14.46 1.00 3.67
N ILE A 79 14.25 0.47 4.88
CA ILE A 79 15.37 0.02 5.73
C ILE A 79 16.07 -1.21 5.16
N SER A 80 15.34 -2.11 4.49
CA SER A 80 15.92 -3.29 3.84
C SER A 80 16.75 -2.90 2.63
N SER A 81 16.18 -2.10 1.72
CA SER A 81 16.85 -1.58 0.54
C SER A 81 18.02 -0.66 0.89
N ALA A 82 17.93 0.15 1.95
CA ALA A 82 19.01 1.00 2.41
C ALA A 82 20.30 0.23 2.66
N LEU A 83 20.19 -0.98 3.20
CA LEU A 83 21.34 -1.77 3.61
C LEU A 83 21.76 -2.78 2.55
N SER A 84 20.83 -3.28 1.75
CA SER A 84 21.06 -4.39 0.82
C SER A 84 21.17 -3.99 -0.64
N ASP A 85 20.64 -2.85 -1.06
CA ASP A 85 20.69 -2.42 -2.46
C ASP A 85 21.94 -1.61 -2.73
N THR A 86 22.55 -1.85 -3.89
CA THR A 86 23.61 -1.02 -4.46
C THR A 86 23.26 -0.63 -5.89
N THR A 87 23.56 0.60 -6.29
CA THR A 87 23.39 1.04 -7.67
C THR A 87 24.75 1.09 -8.35
N GLN A 88 24.97 0.19 -9.30
CA GLN A 88 26.20 0.11 -10.06
C GLN A 88 26.05 0.92 -11.35
N ALA A 89 26.86 1.97 -11.50
CA ALA A 89 26.91 2.74 -12.72
C ALA A 89 27.48 1.90 -13.87
N GLY A 90 26.91 2.05 -15.07
CA GLY A 90 27.42 1.43 -16.28
C GLY A 90 28.82 1.94 -16.62
N LYS A 91 29.65 1.03 -17.15
CA LYS A 91 31.00 1.37 -17.63
C LYS A 91 30.89 1.90 -19.06
N VAL A 92 31.65 2.96 -19.38
CA VAL A 92 31.66 3.52 -20.74
C VAL A 92 32.06 2.46 -21.76
N PHE A 93 31.32 2.39 -22.86
CA PHE A 93 31.57 1.53 -24.00
C PHE A 93 31.94 2.36 -25.24
N PRO A 94 32.93 1.94 -26.06
CA PRO A 94 33.91 0.91 -25.73
C PRO A 94 34.81 1.36 -24.58
N VAL A 95 35.40 0.40 -23.86
CA VAL A 95 36.39 0.71 -22.82
C VAL A 95 37.59 1.39 -23.51
N PRO A 96 38.01 2.61 -23.10
CA PRO A 96 39.14 3.28 -23.73
C PRO A 96 40.43 2.47 -23.52
N THR A 97 41.10 2.06 -24.60
CA THR A 97 42.30 1.19 -24.53
C THR A 97 43.62 1.96 -24.55
N THR A 98 43.66 3.24 -24.97
CA THR A 98 44.86 4.11 -24.96
C THR A 98 44.49 5.60 -24.97
N PRO A 99 45.23 6.49 -24.28
CA PRO A 99 45.12 7.95 -24.48
C PRO A 99 45.64 8.38 -25.87
N PRO A 100 45.00 9.33 -26.60
CA PRO A 100 43.78 10.05 -26.23
C PRO A 100 42.53 9.17 -26.35
N THR A 101 41.60 9.37 -25.41
CA THR A 101 40.47 8.49 -25.08
C THR A 101 39.26 8.59 -26.04
N THR A 102 39.45 9.09 -27.26
CA THR A 102 38.35 9.28 -28.20
C THR A 102 38.22 8.05 -29.11
N PRO A 103 37.08 7.33 -29.08
CA PRO A 103 36.84 6.20 -29.99
C PRO A 103 36.99 6.64 -31.45
N ALA A 104 37.46 5.73 -32.32
CA ALA A 104 37.58 6.02 -33.75
C ALA A 104 36.20 6.45 -34.31
N PRO A 105 36.15 7.42 -35.24
CA PRO A 105 34.90 7.85 -35.85
C PRO A 105 34.06 6.66 -36.36
N GLY A 106 32.78 6.63 -36.03
CA GLY A 106 31.87 5.54 -36.39
C GLY A 106 31.84 4.37 -35.39
N THR A 107 32.66 4.39 -34.33
CA THR A 107 32.57 3.38 -33.25
C THR A 107 31.32 3.62 -32.41
N PRO A 108 30.45 2.62 -32.18
CA PRO A 108 29.31 2.76 -31.29
C PRO A 108 29.76 3.09 -29.87
N THR A 109 29.23 4.16 -29.29
CA THR A 109 29.53 4.59 -27.92
C THR A 109 28.32 4.43 -27.02
N GLY A 110 28.51 4.21 -25.73
CA GLY A 110 27.42 4.03 -24.77
C GLY A 110 27.88 3.46 -23.43
N PHE A 111 27.14 2.51 -22.89
CA PHE A 111 27.43 1.89 -21.59
C PHE A 111 27.35 0.37 -21.64
N THR A 112 28.14 -0.28 -20.78
CA THR A 112 28.07 -1.71 -20.46
C THR A 112 27.64 -1.87 -19.00
N LEU A 113 26.67 -2.74 -18.76
CA LEU A 113 26.07 -3.07 -17.46
C LEU A 113 26.31 -4.55 -17.13
N ASP A 114 26.48 -4.86 -15.85
CA ASP A 114 26.53 -6.23 -15.35
C ASP A 114 25.20 -6.56 -14.65
N LEU A 115 24.46 -7.51 -15.18
CA LEU A 115 23.15 -7.92 -14.70
C LEU A 115 23.19 -9.22 -13.90
N THR A 116 24.38 -9.82 -13.72
CA THR A 116 24.54 -11.21 -13.25
C THR A 116 23.85 -11.47 -11.91
N ASP A 117 23.91 -10.50 -10.99
CA ASP A 117 23.36 -10.62 -9.64
C ASP A 117 21.99 -9.96 -9.47
N MET A 118 21.37 -9.47 -10.56
CA MET A 118 20.05 -8.85 -10.49
C MET A 118 19.01 -9.84 -9.95
N LYS A 119 18.20 -9.36 -9.01
CA LYS A 119 17.03 -10.08 -8.48
C LYS A 119 15.74 -9.56 -9.11
N PRO A 120 14.65 -10.34 -9.10
CA PRO A 120 13.32 -9.82 -9.47
C PRO A 120 12.98 -8.58 -8.64
N GLY A 121 12.48 -7.53 -9.29
CA GLY A 121 12.24 -6.21 -8.71
C GLY A 121 13.41 -5.21 -8.87
N ASN A 122 14.63 -5.68 -9.12
CA ASN A 122 15.74 -4.79 -9.45
C ASN A 122 15.53 -4.09 -10.79
N VAL A 123 16.08 -2.89 -10.92
CA VAL A 123 15.82 -1.98 -12.03
C VAL A 123 17.13 -1.64 -12.75
N ILE A 124 17.10 -1.66 -14.08
CA ILE A 124 18.08 -0.95 -14.91
C ILE A 124 17.53 0.45 -15.15
N HIS A 125 18.26 1.46 -14.69
CA HIS A 125 17.94 2.86 -14.95
C HIS A 125 18.63 3.30 -16.23
N LEU A 126 17.85 3.79 -17.19
CA LEU A 126 18.36 4.31 -18.45
C LEU A 126 17.88 5.76 -18.63
N THR A 127 18.84 6.65 -18.85
CA THR A 127 18.57 8.00 -19.34
C THR A 127 19.05 8.13 -20.77
N TYR A 128 18.18 8.53 -21.68
CA TYR A 128 18.58 8.88 -23.04
C TYR A 128 17.91 10.17 -23.52
N THR A 129 18.52 10.83 -24.49
CA THR A 129 18.00 12.02 -25.15
C THR A 129 17.59 11.65 -26.57
N ASP A 130 16.33 11.89 -26.92
CA ASP A 130 15.85 11.77 -28.29
C ASP A 130 16.55 12.83 -29.16
N THR A 131 17.22 12.39 -30.22
CA THR A 131 18.00 13.26 -31.11
C THR A 131 17.15 14.16 -31.99
N ALA A 132 15.91 13.79 -32.29
CA ALA A 132 14.99 14.57 -33.12
C ALA A 132 14.30 15.67 -32.31
N THR A 133 13.87 15.36 -31.08
CA THR A 133 13.11 16.31 -30.23
C THR A 133 13.98 17.01 -29.18
N ASN A 134 15.19 16.52 -28.93
CA ASN A 134 16.07 16.94 -27.83
C ASN A 134 15.41 16.77 -26.44
N THR A 135 14.46 15.86 -26.33
CA THR A 135 13.77 15.53 -25.07
C THR A 135 14.52 14.42 -24.35
N GLN A 136 14.73 14.58 -23.04
CA GLN A 136 15.31 13.53 -22.21
C GLN A 136 14.22 12.60 -21.69
N HIS A 137 14.48 11.30 -21.77
CA HIS A 137 13.64 10.23 -21.26
C HIS A 137 14.35 9.49 -20.14
N GLN A 138 13.61 9.20 -19.06
CA GLN A 138 14.03 8.36 -17.95
C GLN A 138 13.24 7.06 -18.00
N ILE A 139 13.93 5.93 -18.04
CA ILE A 139 13.32 4.62 -18.18
C ILE A 139 13.79 3.71 -17.07
N SER A 140 12.83 3.06 -16.41
CA SER A 140 13.05 2.04 -15.40
C SER A 140 12.70 0.68 -15.99
N LEU A 141 13.72 -0.09 -16.34
CA LEU A 141 13.55 -1.46 -16.87
C LEU A 141 13.61 -2.43 -15.68
N MET A 142 12.46 -2.83 -15.17
CA MET A 142 12.35 -3.68 -13.99
C MET A 142 12.46 -5.16 -14.37
N ASN A 143 13.33 -5.89 -13.68
CA ASN A 143 13.41 -7.34 -13.76
C ASN A 143 12.14 -7.97 -13.16
N VAL A 144 11.41 -8.72 -13.97
CA VAL A 144 10.24 -9.50 -13.57
C VAL A 144 10.48 -10.97 -13.93
N ASN A 145 10.15 -11.89 -13.03
CA ASN A 145 10.25 -13.34 -13.31
C ASN A 145 8.89 -14.01 -13.53
N ASP A 146 7.79 -13.32 -13.23
CA ASP A 146 6.44 -13.79 -13.45
C ASP A 146 5.79 -13.00 -14.60
N PRO A 147 5.69 -13.55 -15.81
CA PRO A 147 5.17 -12.80 -16.95
C PRO A 147 3.67 -12.46 -16.83
N SER A 148 2.93 -13.07 -15.89
CA SER A 148 1.49 -12.80 -15.70
C SER A 148 1.19 -11.39 -15.21
N VAL A 149 2.18 -10.70 -14.62
CA VAL A 149 2.03 -9.32 -14.15
C VAL A 149 2.45 -8.27 -15.18
N LEU A 150 2.90 -8.70 -16.37
CA LEU A 150 3.29 -7.80 -17.45
C LEU A 150 2.06 -7.40 -18.30
N PRO A 151 1.98 -6.15 -18.78
CA PRO A 151 2.92 -5.05 -18.57
C PRO A 151 2.77 -4.40 -17.19
N LEU A 152 3.89 -3.90 -16.64
CA LEU A 152 3.86 -3.11 -15.40
C LEU A 152 3.29 -1.71 -15.64
N SER A 153 2.60 -1.17 -14.63
CA SER A 153 2.22 0.24 -14.59
C SER A 153 3.40 1.12 -14.18
N ASN A 154 3.39 2.41 -14.53
CA ASN A 154 4.39 3.37 -14.05
C ASN A 154 4.38 3.58 -12.52
N ALA A 155 3.36 3.10 -11.80
CA ALA A 155 3.34 3.13 -10.34
C ALA A 155 4.18 2.01 -9.69
N ALA A 156 4.85 1.15 -10.48
CA ALA A 156 5.74 0.11 -9.97
C ALA A 156 7.06 0.68 -9.42
N THR A 157 7.46 1.89 -9.83
CA THR A 157 8.55 2.66 -9.22
C THR A 157 7.97 3.92 -8.55
N ALA A 158 8.76 4.55 -7.67
CA ALA A 158 8.36 5.77 -7.00
C ALA A 158 8.75 7.05 -7.77
N ASP A 159 9.42 6.95 -8.93
CA ASP A 159 9.81 8.12 -9.72
C ASP A 159 8.68 8.52 -10.68
N PRO A 160 8.06 9.69 -10.50
CA PRO A 160 6.95 10.14 -11.36
C PRO A 160 7.39 10.51 -12.78
N ASN A 161 8.70 10.65 -13.01
CA ASN A 161 9.24 11.08 -14.31
C ASN A 161 9.74 9.90 -15.15
N ASP A 162 9.73 8.69 -14.60
CA ASP A 162 10.16 7.52 -15.34
C ASP A 162 9.01 6.90 -16.14
N LYS A 163 9.39 6.16 -17.19
CA LYS A 163 8.54 5.16 -17.81
C LYS A 163 9.00 3.80 -17.31
N VAL A 164 8.09 3.04 -16.71
CA VAL A 164 8.41 1.69 -16.23
C VAL A 164 8.12 0.67 -17.32
N ILE A 165 9.06 -0.25 -17.52
CA ILE A 165 8.92 -1.37 -18.43
C ILE A 165 9.36 -2.62 -17.68
N GLY A 166 8.44 -3.57 -17.51
CA GLY A 166 8.79 -4.88 -16.97
C GLY A 166 9.41 -5.77 -18.05
N ILE A 167 10.53 -6.41 -17.74
CA ILE A 167 11.26 -7.32 -18.62
C ILE A 167 11.25 -8.70 -17.98
N ASP A 168 10.90 -9.73 -18.77
CA ASP A 168 10.80 -11.11 -18.29
C ASP A 168 12.18 -11.78 -18.31
N PHE A 169 12.84 -11.84 -17.15
CA PHE A 169 14.16 -12.46 -17.04
C PHE A 169 14.09 -13.99 -17.02
N SER A 170 12.90 -14.61 -16.95
CA SER A 170 12.75 -16.06 -17.03
C SER A 170 13.05 -16.64 -18.42
N GLN A 171 13.04 -15.80 -19.47
CA GLN A 171 13.28 -16.18 -20.87
C GLN A 171 14.77 -16.28 -21.26
N GLY A 172 15.68 -16.03 -20.31
CA GLY A 172 17.12 -15.94 -20.56
C GLY A 172 17.51 -14.75 -21.44
N MET A 173 18.82 -14.59 -21.69
CA MET A 173 19.36 -13.37 -22.30
C MET A 173 18.80 -13.06 -23.70
N ALA A 174 18.53 -14.06 -24.53
CA ALA A 174 17.96 -13.84 -25.87
C ALA A 174 16.55 -13.25 -25.79
N GLY A 175 15.71 -13.76 -24.87
CA GLY A 175 14.39 -13.22 -24.61
C GLY A 175 14.46 -11.80 -24.04
N ILE A 176 15.34 -11.58 -23.05
CA ILE A 176 15.60 -10.25 -22.47
C ILE A 176 15.96 -9.24 -23.56
N LEU A 177 16.92 -9.56 -24.45
CA LEU A 177 17.31 -8.67 -25.55
C LEU A 177 16.16 -8.41 -26.54
N SER A 178 15.33 -9.42 -26.82
CA SER A 178 14.16 -9.25 -27.68
C SER A 178 13.15 -8.29 -27.05
N GLN A 179 12.87 -8.44 -25.76
CA GLN A 179 11.94 -7.55 -25.04
C GLN A 179 12.49 -6.13 -24.92
N LEU A 180 13.76 -5.98 -24.57
CA LEU A 180 14.42 -4.68 -24.49
C LEU A 180 14.35 -3.95 -25.83
N ASN A 181 14.85 -4.55 -26.91
CA ASN A 181 14.85 -3.89 -28.22
C ASN A 181 13.43 -3.66 -28.77
N GLY A 182 12.49 -4.58 -28.49
CA GLY A 182 11.08 -4.42 -28.85
C GLY A 182 10.40 -3.25 -28.12
N ALA A 183 10.74 -3.01 -26.85
CA ALA A 183 10.15 -1.95 -26.04
C ALA A 183 10.51 -0.53 -26.51
N PHE A 184 11.62 -0.38 -27.25
CA PHE A 184 12.11 0.90 -27.78
C PHE A 184 11.92 1.05 -29.30
N ALA A 185 11.29 0.08 -29.98
CA ALA A 185 11.03 0.13 -31.42
C ALA A 185 12.26 0.51 -32.29
N GLY A 186 13.48 0.16 -31.84
CA GLY A 186 14.74 0.47 -32.53
C GLY A 186 15.37 1.84 -32.20
N GLU A 187 14.74 2.68 -31.36
CA GLU A 187 15.33 3.95 -30.92
C GLU A 187 16.59 3.71 -30.08
N VAL A 188 16.50 2.80 -29.11
CA VAL A 188 17.59 2.38 -28.23
C VAL A 188 17.96 0.93 -28.55
N ASN A 189 19.25 0.66 -28.72
CA ASN A 189 19.76 -0.67 -29.10
C ASN A 189 20.51 -1.34 -27.95
N PHE A 190 20.06 -2.53 -27.60
CA PHE A 190 20.64 -3.41 -26.60
C PHE A 190 21.29 -4.64 -27.23
N SER A 191 22.45 -5.05 -26.71
CA SER A 191 23.15 -6.27 -27.13
C SER A 191 24.00 -6.83 -25.99
N GLY A 192 24.58 -8.02 -26.15
CA GLY A 192 25.56 -8.55 -25.21
C GLY A 192 25.07 -9.73 -24.38
N THR A 193 25.55 -9.82 -23.14
CA THR A 193 25.31 -10.96 -22.24
C THR A 193 24.91 -10.47 -20.85
N MET A 194 24.56 -11.37 -19.92
CA MET A 194 24.22 -10.99 -18.54
C MET A 194 25.35 -10.19 -17.87
N GLY A 195 26.61 -10.64 -17.98
CA GLY A 195 27.74 -9.93 -17.38
C GLY A 195 28.20 -8.67 -18.13
N ALA A 196 27.61 -8.38 -19.29
CA ALA A 196 28.00 -7.27 -20.15
C ALA A 196 26.87 -6.90 -21.12
N LEU A 197 25.73 -6.43 -20.58
CA LEU A 197 24.66 -5.85 -21.39
C LEU A 197 25.14 -4.50 -21.90
N LYS A 198 25.14 -4.31 -23.20
CA LYS A 198 25.54 -3.06 -23.86
C LYS A 198 24.31 -2.32 -24.31
N VAL A 199 24.28 -1.02 -24.01
CA VAL A 199 23.32 -0.07 -24.57
C VAL A 199 24.13 1.04 -25.24
N VAL A 200 23.87 1.26 -26.53
CA VAL A 200 24.68 2.16 -27.36
C VAL A 200 23.85 3.29 -27.96
N ASN A 201 24.52 4.41 -28.20
CA ASN A 201 23.99 5.55 -28.93
C ASN A 201 23.50 5.09 -30.30
N ASN A 202 22.34 5.62 -30.68
CA ASN A 202 21.77 5.51 -32.00
C ASN A 202 21.78 6.91 -32.63
N PRO A 203 22.72 7.22 -33.53
CA PRO A 203 22.90 8.57 -34.07
C PRO A 203 21.66 9.19 -34.71
N ASN A 204 20.70 8.36 -35.13
CA ASN A 204 19.46 8.81 -35.78
C ASN A 204 18.30 9.01 -34.80
N TYR A 205 18.41 8.48 -33.57
CA TYR A 205 17.26 8.40 -32.65
C TYR A 205 17.59 8.78 -31.21
N ALA A 206 18.66 8.23 -30.61
CA ALA A 206 18.89 8.35 -29.18
C ALA A 206 20.36 8.49 -28.80
N ASN A 207 20.66 9.47 -27.94
CA ASN A 207 21.93 9.59 -27.22
C ASN A 207 21.74 9.09 -25.79
N ILE A 208 22.42 8.01 -25.42
CA ILE A 208 22.41 7.44 -24.07
C ILE A 208 23.26 8.33 -23.15
N ASN A 209 22.60 8.95 -22.18
CA ASN A 209 23.24 9.86 -21.23
C ASN A 209 23.83 9.11 -20.03
N ALA A 210 23.08 8.14 -19.51
CA ALA A 210 23.46 7.35 -18.35
C ALA A 210 22.76 6.00 -18.38
N ALA A 211 23.43 4.98 -17.85
CA ALA A 211 22.84 3.70 -17.55
C ALA A 211 23.39 3.19 -16.21
N SER A 212 22.53 2.60 -15.38
CA SER A 212 22.95 1.95 -14.14
C SER A 212 22.02 0.78 -13.82
N VAL A 213 22.44 -0.07 -12.89
CA VAL A 213 21.67 -1.22 -12.44
C VAL A 213 21.63 -1.26 -10.93
N THR A 214 20.44 -1.45 -10.37
CA THR A 214 20.28 -1.76 -8.95
C THR A 214 20.52 -3.26 -8.74
N ILE A 215 21.33 -3.61 -7.74
CA ILE A 215 21.61 -4.99 -7.34
C ILE A 215 21.32 -5.12 -5.85
N THR A 216 20.42 -6.04 -5.50
CA THR A 216 20.15 -6.40 -4.10
C THR A 216 21.07 -7.53 -3.66
N GLN A 217 21.75 -7.37 -2.52
CA GLN A 217 22.60 -8.41 -1.95
C GLN A 217 21.81 -9.68 -1.59
N SER A 218 22.48 -10.83 -1.69
CA SER A 218 21.90 -12.12 -1.30
C SER A 218 21.96 -12.29 0.22
N PRO A 219 20.86 -12.71 0.90
CA PRO A 219 20.90 -12.97 2.34
C PRO A 219 21.77 -14.18 2.70
N ASN A 220 22.07 -15.05 1.72
CA ASN A 220 22.86 -16.25 1.92
C ASN A 220 24.37 -16.03 1.71
N THR A 221 24.79 -14.84 1.31
CA THR A 221 26.20 -14.54 0.99
C THR A 221 26.62 -13.24 1.66
N LEU A 222 27.16 -13.37 2.88
CA LEU A 222 27.50 -12.22 3.74
C LEU A 222 28.95 -11.75 3.59
N SER A 223 29.78 -12.48 2.84
CA SER A 223 31.20 -12.17 2.59
C SER A 223 31.55 -12.30 1.10
N ASN A 224 31.03 -11.40 0.27
CA ASN A 224 31.26 -11.33 -1.18
C ASN A 224 32.05 -10.09 -1.62
N GLY A 225 32.69 -9.38 -0.68
CA GLY A 225 33.39 -8.13 -0.96
C GLY A 225 32.49 -6.89 -1.02
N ALA A 226 31.16 -7.04 -1.00
CA ALA A 226 30.24 -5.90 -0.95
C ALA A 226 30.14 -5.33 0.48
N LYS A 227 30.15 -4.01 0.61
CA LYS A 227 29.89 -3.34 1.90
C LYS A 227 28.41 -3.42 2.27
N GLU A 228 27.55 -3.48 1.27
CA GLU A 228 26.12 -3.72 1.36
C GLU A 228 25.84 -5.11 1.97
N LEU A 229 24.70 -5.24 2.65
CA LEU A 229 24.34 -6.41 3.43
C LEU A 229 22.83 -6.53 3.56
N SER A 230 22.29 -7.72 3.29
CA SER A 230 20.90 -8.06 3.62
C SER A 230 20.78 -8.33 5.11
N LEU A 231 20.75 -7.25 5.90
CA LEU A 231 20.55 -7.30 7.36
C LEU A 231 19.18 -7.87 7.71
N PHE A 232 18.17 -7.47 6.92
CA PHE A 232 16.81 -7.96 7.03
C PHE A 232 16.46 -8.89 5.87
N THR A 233 15.58 -9.84 6.13
CA THR A 233 15.06 -10.78 5.16
C THR A 233 13.54 -10.80 5.20
N ASP A 234 12.94 -11.09 4.06
CA ASP A 234 11.51 -11.34 3.91
C ASP A 234 11.30 -12.85 3.88
N ASN A 235 10.89 -13.44 5.01
CA ASN A 235 10.80 -14.91 5.18
C ASN A 235 12.08 -15.66 4.73
N GLY A 236 13.25 -15.12 5.04
CA GLY A 236 14.55 -15.70 4.66
C GLY A 236 15.02 -15.36 3.23
N ALA A 237 14.20 -14.70 2.41
CA ALA A 237 14.60 -14.20 1.09
C ALA A 237 15.07 -12.73 1.14
N ALA A 238 15.72 -12.26 0.08
CA ALA A 238 16.05 -10.85 -0.09
C ALA A 238 14.77 -10.03 -0.33
N TYR A 239 14.70 -8.81 0.20
CA TYR A 239 13.74 -7.83 -0.28
C TYR A 239 14.35 -7.05 -1.43
N SER A 240 13.81 -7.22 -2.64
CA SER A 240 14.29 -6.55 -3.86
C SER A 240 13.17 -5.80 -4.61
N GLY A 241 11.97 -5.71 -4.01
CA GLY A 241 10.81 -5.07 -4.62
C GLY A 241 10.14 -5.92 -5.72
N ALA A 242 10.24 -7.24 -5.64
CA ALA A 242 9.69 -8.14 -6.65
C ALA A 242 8.16 -8.00 -6.81
N ILE A 243 7.65 -8.17 -8.04
CA ILE A 243 6.21 -8.21 -8.34
C ILE A 243 5.90 -9.56 -9.00
N SER A 244 4.87 -10.25 -8.51
CA SER A 244 4.43 -11.56 -8.99
C SER A 244 2.90 -11.67 -9.01
N ALA A 245 2.35 -12.79 -9.45
CA ALA A 245 0.91 -13.07 -9.40
C ALA A 245 0.31 -12.93 -7.99
N SER A 246 1.13 -13.13 -6.94
CA SER A 246 0.74 -12.95 -5.54
C SER A 246 0.70 -11.47 -5.10
N GLY A 247 1.06 -10.53 -5.97
CA GLY A 247 1.16 -9.10 -5.68
C GLY A 247 2.61 -8.61 -5.56
N SER A 248 2.74 -7.38 -5.06
CA SER A 248 4.03 -6.75 -4.79
C SER A 248 4.63 -7.29 -3.48
N GLN A 249 5.94 -7.55 -3.48
CA GLN A 249 6.67 -8.04 -2.32
C GLN A 249 6.54 -7.11 -1.11
N ILE A 250 6.34 -5.81 -1.33
CA ILE A 250 6.21 -4.83 -0.25
C ILE A 250 4.97 -5.07 0.62
N THR A 251 3.88 -5.59 0.06
CA THR A 251 2.60 -5.73 0.76
C THR A 251 2.72 -6.76 1.89
N GLY A 252 2.56 -6.32 3.13
CA GLY A 252 2.72 -7.10 4.36
C GLY A 252 4.17 -7.34 4.78
N LEU A 253 5.15 -6.69 4.14
CA LEU A 253 6.57 -6.87 4.44
C LEU A 253 6.89 -6.59 5.91
N ALA A 254 6.29 -5.57 6.53
CA ALA A 254 6.58 -5.22 7.92
C ALA A 254 6.28 -6.37 8.89
N GLY A 255 5.27 -7.20 8.60
CA GLY A 255 4.93 -8.39 9.38
C GLY A 255 5.80 -9.61 9.10
N ARG A 256 6.52 -9.63 7.96
CA ARG A 256 7.39 -10.75 7.53
C ARG A 256 8.88 -10.46 7.72
N LEU A 257 9.22 -9.19 7.99
CA LEU A 257 10.58 -8.73 8.13
C LEU A 257 11.23 -9.39 9.35
N SER A 258 12.39 -10.01 9.12
CA SER A 258 13.18 -10.67 10.16
C SER A 258 14.66 -10.35 9.99
N VAL A 259 15.42 -10.38 11.09
CA VAL A 259 16.88 -10.26 11.02
C VAL A 259 17.44 -11.50 10.35
N ASN A 260 18.40 -11.32 9.45
CA ASN A 260 19.05 -12.40 8.74
C ASN A 260 19.69 -13.40 9.72
N THR A 261 19.24 -14.65 9.66
CA THR A 261 19.69 -15.73 10.54
C THR A 261 21.18 -16.03 10.41
N GLY A 262 21.78 -15.78 9.24
CA GLY A 262 23.23 -15.88 9.04
C GLY A 262 24.01 -14.88 9.90
N LEU A 263 23.46 -13.68 10.14
CA LEU A 263 24.06 -12.68 11.03
C LEU A 263 23.85 -12.98 12.50
N ILE A 264 22.73 -13.62 12.85
CA ILE A 264 22.48 -14.11 14.21
C ILE A 264 23.49 -15.23 14.54
N ASN A 265 23.71 -16.14 13.60
CA ASN A 265 24.63 -17.26 13.76
C ASN A 265 26.11 -16.83 13.76
N ASP A 266 26.46 -15.81 12.97
CA ASP A 266 27.80 -15.25 12.92
C ASP A 266 27.78 -13.71 12.87
N PRO A 267 27.78 -13.05 14.04
CA PRO A 267 27.80 -11.59 14.13
C PRO A 267 29.07 -10.95 13.56
N THR A 268 30.16 -11.70 13.36
CA THR A 268 31.39 -11.14 12.79
C THR A 268 31.17 -10.60 11.37
N LYS A 269 30.17 -11.13 10.67
CA LYS A 269 29.75 -10.69 9.33
C LYS A 269 29.16 -9.29 9.30
N LEU A 270 28.88 -8.65 10.44
CA LEU A 270 28.57 -7.21 10.46
C LEU A 270 29.79 -6.35 10.12
N VAL A 271 31.00 -6.89 10.26
CA VAL A 271 32.26 -6.20 9.95
C VAL A 271 33.01 -6.90 8.83
N VAL A 272 33.12 -8.23 8.86
CA VAL A 272 33.91 -9.03 7.91
C VAL A 272 33.10 -9.30 6.65
N TYR A 273 33.36 -8.51 5.60
CA TYR A 273 32.67 -8.56 4.30
C TYR A 273 33.50 -9.21 3.19
N ASP A 274 34.79 -9.41 3.41
CA ASP A 274 35.72 -10.07 2.48
C ASP A 274 36.73 -10.92 3.26
N THR A 275 37.41 -11.83 2.57
CA THR A 275 38.57 -12.56 3.09
C THR A 275 39.74 -11.65 3.51
N ASN A 276 39.82 -10.44 2.93
CA ASN A 276 40.90 -9.47 3.18
C ASN A 276 40.45 -8.30 4.08
N THR A 277 39.27 -8.38 4.72
CA THR A 277 38.83 -7.34 5.66
C THR A 277 39.84 -7.22 6.80
N LEU A 278 40.48 -6.06 6.94
CA LEU A 278 41.50 -5.82 7.94
C LEU A 278 40.91 -5.66 9.35
N ALA A 279 41.71 -5.94 10.37
CA ALA A 279 41.33 -5.64 11.76
C ALA A 279 41.12 -4.12 11.92
N GLY A 280 39.94 -3.73 12.41
CA GLY A 280 39.55 -2.33 12.56
C GLY A 280 38.98 -1.68 11.30
N ASP A 281 38.76 -2.42 10.20
CA ASP A 281 38.04 -1.90 9.03
C ASP A 281 36.60 -1.51 9.41
N THR A 282 36.26 -0.23 9.23
CA THR A 282 34.94 0.32 9.56
C THR A 282 34.04 0.51 8.33
N THR A 283 34.43 0.02 7.15
CA THR A 283 33.74 0.30 5.88
C THR A 283 32.28 -0.11 5.91
N ARG A 284 31.99 -1.37 6.27
CA ARG A 284 30.61 -1.88 6.36
C ARG A 284 29.81 -1.23 7.48
N SER A 285 30.39 -1.09 8.68
CA SER A 285 29.68 -0.47 9.81
C SER A 285 29.38 1.01 9.59
N SER A 286 30.33 1.76 9.01
CA SER A 286 30.13 3.17 8.64
C SER A 286 29.14 3.31 7.49
N PHE A 287 29.14 2.39 6.53
CA PHE A 287 28.13 2.32 5.48
C PHE A 287 26.73 2.12 6.07
N MET A 288 26.54 1.14 6.96
CA MET A 288 25.25 0.90 7.60
C MET A 288 24.75 2.14 8.36
N LEU A 289 25.62 2.77 9.14
CA LEU A 289 25.28 4.01 9.85
C LEU A 289 24.90 5.14 8.88
N ASN A 290 25.67 5.32 7.81
CA ASN A 290 25.39 6.34 6.79
C ASN A 290 24.06 6.08 6.09
N GLN A 291 23.77 4.84 5.71
CA GLN A 291 22.51 4.49 5.06
C GLN A 291 21.31 4.70 5.98
N LEU A 292 21.43 4.33 7.26
CA LEU A 292 20.33 4.52 8.22
C LEU A 292 20.07 5.99 8.57
N THR A 293 21.08 6.86 8.46
CA THR A 293 20.98 8.28 8.86
C THR A 293 20.76 9.23 7.68
N ASN A 294 21.42 8.98 6.54
CA ASN A 294 21.56 9.93 5.44
C ASN A 294 21.01 9.42 4.10
N ALA A 295 20.78 8.12 3.91
CA ALA A 295 20.20 7.65 2.65
C ALA A 295 18.81 8.28 2.46
N SER A 296 18.59 8.78 1.25
CA SER A 296 17.33 9.41 0.85
C SER A 296 16.56 8.45 -0.05
N PHE A 297 15.27 8.32 0.23
CA PHE A 297 14.34 7.49 -0.52
C PHE A 297 13.24 8.34 -1.11
N THR A 298 12.65 7.84 -2.20
CA THR A 298 11.45 8.43 -2.79
C THR A 298 10.27 7.56 -2.42
N TYR A 299 9.27 8.15 -1.78
CA TYR A 299 8.06 7.49 -1.31
C TYR A 299 6.88 7.95 -2.17
N GLY A 300 6.24 6.99 -2.84
CA GLY A 300 5.04 7.25 -3.63
C GLY A 300 3.81 7.54 -2.76
N ALA A 301 2.73 7.98 -3.40
CA ALA A 301 1.47 8.32 -2.73
C ALA A 301 0.88 7.16 -1.89
N GLN A 302 1.19 5.91 -2.25
CA GLN A 302 0.74 4.71 -1.54
C GLN A 302 1.27 4.65 -0.11
N ALA A 303 2.38 5.32 0.18
CA ALA A 303 2.93 5.47 1.53
C ALA A 303 2.15 6.49 2.40
N GLY A 304 1.04 7.04 1.91
CA GLY A 304 0.27 8.09 2.59
C GLY A 304 1.03 9.41 2.71
N VAL A 305 2.07 9.63 1.89
CA VAL A 305 2.87 10.86 1.86
C VAL A 305 3.11 11.29 0.42
N GLY A 306 3.18 12.60 0.19
CA GLY A 306 3.33 13.15 -1.16
C GLY A 306 2.12 12.85 -2.05
N SER A 307 2.33 12.92 -3.37
CA SER A 307 1.34 12.60 -4.39
C SER A 307 1.96 11.82 -5.54
N ALA A 308 1.13 11.29 -6.44
CA ALA A 308 1.61 10.56 -7.61
C ALA A 308 2.48 11.41 -8.55
N SER A 309 2.29 12.73 -8.57
CA SER A 309 3.10 13.67 -9.37
C SER A 309 4.23 14.35 -8.58
N SER A 310 4.20 14.25 -7.25
CA SER A 310 5.18 14.85 -6.34
C SER A 310 5.40 13.91 -5.16
N PRO A 311 6.18 12.83 -5.33
CA PRO A 311 6.44 11.89 -4.25
C PRO A 311 7.23 12.58 -3.14
N PHE A 312 7.09 12.08 -1.91
CA PHE A 312 7.88 12.56 -0.80
C PHE A 312 9.32 12.05 -0.94
N LYS A 313 10.32 12.94 -0.83
CA LYS A 313 11.74 12.58 -0.84
C LYS A 313 12.37 12.91 0.49
N GLY A 314 13.00 11.93 1.13
CA GLY A 314 13.66 12.13 2.42
C GLY A 314 14.30 10.86 2.98
N ASN A 315 15.01 11.02 4.10
CA ASN A 315 15.58 9.89 4.82
C ASN A 315 14.54 9.17 5.69
N LEU A 316 14.92 8.00 6.22
CA LEU A 316 14.09 7.15 7.07
C LEU A 316 13.50 7.92 8.26
N LEU A 317 14.29 8.79 8.91
CA LEU A 317 13.85 9.56 10.06
C LEU A 317 12.80 10.62 9.70
N SER A 318 12.97 11.31 8.57
CA SER A 318 11.99 12.27 8.06
C SER A 318 10.67 11.59 7.70
N PHE A 319 10.73 10.42 7.08
CA PHE A 319 9.56 9.60 6.80
C PHE A 319 8.83 9.17 8.09
N MET A 320 9.56 8.65 9.07
CA MET A 320 8.96 8.22 10.34
C MET A 320 8.32 9.36 11.13
N ARG A 321 8.91 10.57 11.11
CA ARG A 321 8.28 11.76 11.72
C ARG A 321 6.97 12.12 11.03
N GLN A 322 6.94 12.07 9.70
CA GLN A 322 5.73 12.33 8.92
C GLN A 322 4.66 11.27 9.20
N PHE A 323 5.03 10.00 9.27
CA PHE A 323 4.14 8.89 9.64
C PHE A 323 3.49 9.11 11.02
N VAL A 324 4.31 9.34 12.06
CA VAL A 324 3.80 9.56 13.42
C VAL A 324 2.89 10.80 13.49
N SER A 325 3.25 11.87 12.78
CA SER A 325 2.42 13.09 12.71
C SER A 325 1.06 12.83 12.07
N GLN A 326 1.01 12.09 10.96
CA GLN A 326 -0.26 11.78 10.28
C GLN A 326 -1.13 10.85 11.10
N GLN A 327 -0.54 9.79 11.67
CA GLN A 327 -1.28 8.87 12.52
C GLN A 327 -1.83 9.56 13.78
N GLY A 328 -1.07 10.51 14.35
CA GLY A 328 -1.52 11.35 15.46
C GLY A 328 -2.69 12.28 15.08
N ALA A 329 -2.62 12.94 13.92
CA ALA A 329 -3.70 13.80 13.43
C ALA A 329 -4.97 13.01 13.10
N ALA A 330 -4.83 11.81 12.50
CA ALA A 330 -5.94 10.91 12.22
C ALA A 330 -6.61 10.41 13.51
N ALA A 331 -5.82 10.04 14.53
CA ALA A 331 -6.33 9.63 15.82
C ALA A 331 -7.10 10.75 16.54
N GLU A 332 -6.57 11.97 16.53
CA GLU A 332 -7.25 13.13 17.12
C GLU A 332 -8.56 13.47 16.37
N SER A 333 -8.56 13.42 15.03
CA SER A 333 -9.76 13.63 14.22
C SER A 333 -10.84 12.58 14.49
N ALA A 334 -10.44 11.30 14.61
CA ALA A 334 -11.34 10.21 14.96
C ALA A 334 -11.93 10.38 16.38
N LYS A 335 -11.12 10.86 17.33
CA LYS A 335 -11.58 11.17 18.69
C LYS A 335 -12.62 12.30 18.70
N GLN A 336 -12.36 13.40 18.00
CA GLN A 336 -13.30 14.52 17.89
C GLN A 336 -14.62 14.09 17.24
N LEU A 337 -14.56 13.23 16.22
CA LEU A 337 -15.75 12.64 15.60
C LEU A 337 -16.52 11.78 16.61
N ALA A 338 -15.84 10.92 17.38
CA ALA A 338 -16.48 10.10 18.41
C ALA A 338 -17.16 10.95 19.49
N ASP A 339 -16.50 12.00 19.98
CA ASP A 339 -17.06 12.93 20.96
C ASP A 339 -18.31 13.63 20.42
N GLY A 340 -18.27 14.08 19.16
CA GLY A 340 -19.43 14.66 18.47
C GLY A 340 -20.61 13.68 18.33
N GLN A 341 -20.33 12.43 17.95
CA GLN A 341 -21.36 11.38 17.85
C GLN A 341 -21.99 11.07 19.22
N ASN A 342 -21.20 11.04 20.30
CA ASN A 342 -21.72 10.85 21.65
C ASN A 342 -22.71 11.96 22.06
N VAL A 343 -22.46 13.21 21.68
CA VAL A 343 -23.42 14.31 21.93
C VAL A 343 -24.74 14.09 21.18
N VAL A 344 -24.66 13.67 19.91
CA VAL A 344 -25.84 13.39 19.08
C VAL A 344 -26.63 12.21 19.66
N LEU A 345 -25.96 11.12 20.02
CA LEU A 345 -26.60 9.95 20.63
C LEU A 345 -27.31 10.33 21.93
N ASN A 346 -26.63 11.02 22.84
CA ASN A 346 -27.24 11.50 24.09
C ASN A 346 -28.45 12.42 23.85
N THR A 347 -28.47 13.19 22.77
CA THR A 347 -29.60 14.05 22.40
C THR A 347 -30.76 13.24 21.84
N LEU A 348 -30.48 12.24 20.99
CA LEU A 348 -31.48 11.33 20.45
C LEU A 348 -32.09 10.44 21.53
N ASP A 349 -31.28 9.93 22.46
CA ASP A 349 -31.75 9.14 23.60
C ASP A 349 -32.68 9.95 24.50
N LYS A 350 -32.35 11.22 24.79
CA LYS A 350 -33.25 12.13 25.50
C LYS A 350 -34.56 12.33 24.74
N LYS A 351 -34.51 12.67 23.46
CA LYS A 351 -35.71 12.88 22.64
C LYS A 351 -36.57 11.62 22.53
N MET A 352 -35.93 10.45 22.44
CA MET A 352 -36.62 9.17 22.45
C MET A 352 -37.28 8.94 23.80
N ALA A 353 -36.58 9.17 24.93
CA ALA A 353 -37.15 9.07 26.26
C ALA A 353 -38.31 10.07 26.48
N ASP A 354 -38.23 11.28 25.95
CA ASP A 354 -39.29 12.29 26.04
C ASP A 354 -40.54 11.89 25.23
N THR A 355 -40.37 11.22 24.09
CA THR A 355 -41.48 10.83 23.20
C THR A 355 -42.07 9.46 23.54
N SER A 356 -41.22 8.51 23.93
CA SER A 356 -41.62 7.12 24.23
C SER A 356 -41.79 6.87 25.72
N GLY A 357 -41.32 7.78 26.57
CA GLY A 357 -41.54 7.73 28.01
C GLY A 357 -42.98 8.05 28.36
N VAL A 358 -43.52 7.29 29.30
CA VAL A 358 -44.81 7.57 29.91
C VAL A 358 -44.60 8.64 30.97
N ASN A 359 -45.12 9.85 30.73
CA ASN A 359 -45.12 10.89 31.75
C ASN A 359 -46.13 10.51 32.83
N MET A 360 -45.65 10.11 34.01
CA MET A 360 -46.51 9.66 35.11
C MET A 360 -47.53 10.72 35.53
N ASP A 361 -47.24 12.01 35.36
CA ASP A 361 -48.19 13.08 35.70
C ASP A 361 -49.32 13.16 34.66
N ASP A 362 -49.02 13.00 33.37
CA ASP A 362 -50.03 12.94 32.31
C ASP A 362 -50.86 11.65 32.38
N GLU A 363 -50.21 10.52 32.68
CA GLU A 363 -50.89 9.23 32.86
C GLU A 363 -51.75 9.25 34.13
N MET A 364 -51.31 9.92 35.19
CA MET A 364 -52.10 10.12 36.41
C MET A 364 -53.27 11.08 36.17
N ALA A 365 -53.09 12.15 35.40
CA ALA A 365 -54.19 13.02 34.99
C ALA A 365 -55.21 12.28 34.12
N HIS A 366 -54.75 11.45 33.17
CA HIS A 366 -55.61 10.56 32.38
C HIS A 366 -56.34 9.54 33.26
N LEU A 367 -55.65 8.93 34.23
CA LEU A 367 -56.26 7.99 35.16
C LEU A 367 -57.29 8.66 36.07
N LEU A 368 -57.03 9.88 36.58
CA LEU A 368 -58.00 10.65 37.35
C LEU A 368 -59.20 11.08 36.50
N ALA A 369 -58.98 11.47 35.24
CA ALA A 369 -60.06 11.75 34.31
C ALA A 369 -60.90 10.50 34.03
N LEU A 370 -60.26 9.34 33.82
CA LEU A 370 -60.95 8.05 33.68
C LEU A 370 -61.74 7.71 34.93
N GLN A 371 -61.16 7.83 36.13
CA GLN A 371 -61.83 7.54 37.41
C GLN A 371 -63.03 8.45 37.65
N ASN A 372 -62.91 9.74 37.31
CA ASN A 372 -64.02 10.69 37.37
C ASN A 372 -65.12 10.33 36.36
N ALA A 373 -64.75 9.99 35.11
CA ALA A 373 -65.71 9.55 34.10
C ALA A 373 -66.42 8.25 34.49
N TYR A 374 -65.70 7.27 35.05
CA TYR A 374 -66.28 6.03 35.58
C TYR A 374 -67.21 6.29 36.78
N SER A 375 -66.82 7.16 37.70
CA SER A 375 -67.66 7.55 38.84
C SER A 375 -68.92 8.29 38.39
N ALA A 376 -68.82 9.16 37.38
CA ALA A 376 -69.96 9.84 36.77
C ALA A 376 -70.88 8.84 36.05
N ASN A 377 -70.33 7.92 35.26
CA ASN A 377 -71.09 6.86 34.60
C ASN A 377 -71.78 5.92 35.60
N ALA A 378 -71.12 5.58 36.72
CA ALA A 378 -71.72 4.79 37.78
C ALA A 378 -72.89 5.52 38.46
N ARG A 379 -72.78 6.84 38.68
CA ARG A 379 -73.91 7.67 39.18
C ARG A 379 -75.06 7.72 38.18
N VAL A 380 -74.79 7.88 36.88
CA VAL A 380 -75.83 7.83 35.83
C VAL A 380 -76.50 6.46 35.80
N MET A 381 -75.76 5.36 35.92
CA MET A 381 -76.33 4.01 36.01
C MET A 381 -77.17 3.82 37.27
N SER A 382 -76.74 4.39 38.42
CA SER A 382 -77.53 4.35 39.65
C SER A 382 -78.83 5.14 39.51
N THR A 383 -78.78 6.36 38.97
CA THR A 383 -79.99 7.16 38.76
C THR A 383 -80.94 6.51 37.76
N VAL A 384 -80.42 5.90 36.69
CA VAL A 384 -81.22 5.10 35.76
C VAL A 384 -81.85 3.89 36.45
N ASN A 385 -81.12 3.18 37.32
CA ASN A 385 -81.66 2.05 38.09
C ASN A 385 -82.76 2.50 39.07
N ASP A 386 -82.59 3.65 39.72
CA ASP A 386 -83.58 4.22 40.63
C ASP A 386 -84.83 4.72 39.88
N LEU A 387 -84.67 5.25 38.66
CA LEU A 387 -85.77 5.57 37.75
C LEU A 387 -86.50 4.31 37.29
N TYR A 388 -85.79 3.23 36.95
CA TYR A 388 -86.39 1.94 36.61
C TYR A 388 -87.15 1.32 37.78
N LYS A 389 -86.61 1.38 39.00
CA LYS A 389 -87.31 0.94 40.22
C LYS A 389 -88.55 1.78 40.50
N SER A 390 -88.47 3.10 40.34
CA SER A 390 -89.62 4.00 40.52
C SER A 390 -90.71 3.71 39.49
N LEU A 391 -90.33 3.45 38.23
CA LEU A 391 -91.26 3.02 37.19
C LEU A 391 -91.91 1.66 37.52
N MET A 392 -91.12 0.69 37.98
CA MET A 392 -91.59 -0.64 38.40
C MET A 392 -92.45 -0.64 39.67
N GLN A 393 -92.37 0.39 40.51
CA GLN A 393 -93.25 0.59 41.68
C GLN A 393 -94.52 1.38 41.35
N ALA A 394 -94.56 2.07 40.20
CA ALA A 394 -95.70 2.86 39.73
C ALA A 394 -96.72 2.03 38.93
N PHE A 395 -96.41 0.77 38.63
CA PHE A 395 -97.33 -0.27 38.16
C PHE A 395 -97.40 -1.38 39.21
#